data_AF-A0A326U4H8-F1
#
_entry.id   AF-A0A326U4H8-F1
#
_cell.length_a   1.000
_cell.length_b   1.000
_cell.length_c   1.000
_cell.angle_alpha   90.00
_cell.angle_beta   90.00
_cell.angle_gamma   90.00
#
_symmetry.space_group_name_H-M   'P 1'
#
loop_
_entity.id
_entity.type
_entity.pdbx_description
1 polymer ?
#
loop_
_entity_poly.entity_id
_entity_poly.type
_entity_poly.pdbx_seq_one_letter_code
_entity_poly.pdbx_strand_id
1 'polypeptide(L)' 'MSEQSEVTCPFCGSTETELFSLFGQQLLTVQYYCRSCRTPFERVKDDTVLDEYVARKEEEQ' A
#
# COMPACT_ATOMS: atom_id res chain seq x y z
N MET A 1 15.69 -10.64 3.02
CA MET A 1 15.47 -9.97 1.73
C MET A 1 14.07 -9.41 1.82
N SER A 2 13.94 -8.09 2.02
CA SER A 2 12.62 -7.45 2.13
C SER A 2 12.07 -7.34 0.71
N GLU A 3 11.19 -8.26 0.34
CA GLU A 3 10.39 -8.17 -0.88
C GLU A 3 9.45 -6.96 -0.72
N GLN A 4 9.94 -5.79 -1.11
CA GLN A 4 9.09 -4.63 -1.39
C GLN A 4 8.16 -5.05 -2.51
N SER A 5 6.92 -5.37 -2.14
CA SER A 5 5.90 -5.78 -3.10
C SER A 5 5.56 -4.54 -3.93
N GLU A 6 6.09 -4.44 -5.15
CA GLU A 6 5.82 -3.33 -6.05
C GLU A 6 4.33 -3.32 -6.43
N VAL A 7 3.52 -2.62 -5.64
CA VAL A 7 2.09 -2.52 -5.88
C VAL A 7 1.86 -1.71 -7.16
N THR A 8 1.22 -2.34 -8.13
CA THR A 8 0.88 -1.71 -9.41
C THR A 8 -0.51 -1.08 -9.35
N CYS A 9 -0.62 0.15 -9.82
CA CYS A 9 -1.87 0.88 -9.92
C CYS A 9 -2.80 0.23 -10.96
N PRO A 10 -4.04 -0.17 -10.60
CA PRO A 10 -4.97 -0.80 -11.53
C PRO A 10 -5.54 0.16 -12.58
N PHE A 11 -5.39 1.48 -12.38
CA PHE A 11 -5.94 2.50 -13.27
C PHE A 11 -4.97 2.91 -14.39
N CYS A 12 -3.68 3.05 -14.07
CA CYS A 12 -2.68 3.53 -15.03
C CYS A 12 -1.51 2.56 -15.25
N GLY A 13 -1.40 1.49 -14.47
CA GLY A 13 -0.31 0.52 -14.56
C GLY A 13 1.03 0.99 -13.98
N SER A 14 1.10 2.17 -13.36
CA SER A 14 2.32 2.64 -12.71
C SER A 14 2.61 1.87 -11.41
N THR A 15 3.88 1.63 -11.12
CA THR A 15 4.38 1.08 -9.85
C THR A 15 4.72 2.18 -8.84
N GLU A 16 4.57 3.46 -9.20
CA GLU A 16 4.72 4.60 -8.29
C GLU A 16 3.52 4.73 -7.36
N THR A 17 3.32 3.72 -6.51
CA THR A 17 2.25 3.69 -5.52
C THR A 17 2.82 3.65 -4.11
N GLU A 18 2.12 4.27 -3.17
CA GLU A 18 2.52 4.31 -1.76
C GLU A 18 1.38 3.85 -0.87
N LEU A 19 1.69 3.11 0.19
CA LEU A 19 0.73 2.77 1.23
C LEU A 19 0.34 4.06 1.98
N PHE A 20 -0.92 4.45 1.84
CA PHE A 20 -1.46 5.68 2.41
C PHE A 20 -2.14 5.43 3.76
N SER A 21 -2.91 4.34 3.87
CA SER A 21 -3.57 3.94 5.11
C SER A 21 -3.73 2.43 5.20
N LEU A 22 -3.54 1.87 6.39
CA LEU A 22 -3.83 0.47 6.69
C LEU A 22 -5.33 0.15 6.85
N PHE A 23 -6.16 1.18 6.85
CA PHE A 23 -7.60 1.02 7.00
C PHE A 23 -8.24 1.76 5.84
N GLY A 24 -8.71 0.96 4.88
CA GLY A 24 -9.59 1.45 3.84
C GLY A 24 -11.02 1.62 4.33
N GLN A 25 -11.94 1.72 3.38
CA GLN A 25 -13.38 1.78 3.61
C GLN A 25 -13.91 0.51 4.27
N GLN A 26 -13.23 -0.61 4.05
CA GLN A 26 -13.54 -1.92 4.62
C GLN A 26 -12.42 -2.32 5.58
N LEU A 27 -12.76 -3.04 6.65
CA LEU A 27 -11.77 -3.47 7.67
C LEU A 27 -10.66 -4.37 7.09
N LEU A 28 -11.02 -5.14 6.06
CA LEU A 28 -10.15 -6.07 5.37
C LEU A 28 -9.37 -5.43 4.21
N THR A 29 -9.49 -4.12 3.99
CA THR A 29 -8.76 -3.43 2.93
C THR A 29 -7.77 -2.41 3.48
N VAL A 30 -6.75 -2.15 2.67
CA VAL A 30 -5.80 -1.05 2.82
C VAL A 30 -5.94 -0.08 1.67
N GLN A 31 -5.53 1.15 1.89
CA GLN A 31 -5.57 2.23 0.92
C GLN A 31 -4.16 2.55 0.42
N TYR A 32 -4.00 2.48 -0.88
CA TYR A 32 -2.82 2.92 -1.61
C TYR A 32 -3.12 4.21 -2.37
N TYR A 33 -2.09 5.01 -2.58
CA TYR A 33 -2.16 6.20 -3.39
C TYR A 33 -1.18 6.10 -4.56
N CYS A 34 -1.68 6.21 -5.79
CA CYS A 34 -0.82 6.25 -6.97
C CYS A 34 -0.30 7.67 -7.18
N ARG A 35 1.02 7.88 -7.16
CA ARG A 35 1.64 9.18 -7.40
C ARG A 35 1.62 9.60 -8.88
N SER A 36 1.61 8.63 -9.78
CA SER A 36 1.58 8.86 -11.23
C SER A 36 0.23 9.44 -11.71
N CYS A 37 -0.87 8.71 -11.51
CA CYS A 37 -2.22 9.16 -11.88
C CYS A 37 -2.96 9.92 -10.78
N ARG A 38 -2.35 10.08 -9.60
CA ARG A 38 -2.90 10.80 -8.43
C ARG A 38 -4.24 10.25 -7.94
N THR A 39 -4.45 8.94 -8.10
CA THR A 39 -5.70 8.26 -7.76
C THR A 39 -5.50 7.32 -6.57
N PRO A 40 -6.34 7.39 -5.53
CA PRO A 40 -6.36 6.38 -4.48
C PRO A 40 -7.03 5.09 -4.96
N PHE A 41 -6.54 3.95 -4.50
CA PHE A 41 -7.15 2.64 -4.73
C PHE A 41 -7.00 1.77 -3.48
N GLU A 42 -7.82 0.73 -3.39
CA GLU A 42 -7.79 -0.18 -2.26
C GLU A 42 -7.37 -1.58 -2.68
N ARG A 43 -6.69 -2.27 -1.77
CA ARG A 43 -6.37 -3.69 -1.88
C ARG A 43 -6.84 -4.43 -0.65
N VAL A 44 -7.15 -5.70 -0.83
CA VAL A 44 -7.42 -6.60 0.30
C VAL A 44 -6.12 -6.77 1.08
N LYS A 45 -6.21 -6.79 2.42
CA LYS A 45 -5.07 -7.09 3.30
C LYS A 45 -4.57 -8.49 3.02
N ASP A 46 -3.28 -8.58 2.81
CA ASP A 46 -2.51 -9.81 2.76
C ASP A 46 -1.35 -9.71 3.77
N ASP A 47 -0.71 -10.84 4.07
CA ASP A 47 0.34 -10.92 5.09
C ASP A 47 1.49 -9.94 4.80
N THR A 48 1.80 -9.71 3.52
CA THR A 48 2.85 -8.79 3.08
C THR A 48 2.58 -7.33 3.42
N VAL A 49 1.31 -6.86 3.39
CA VAL A 49 0.98 -5.48 3.75
C VAL A 49 1.20 -5.20 5.24
N LEU A 50 1.00 -6.20 6.10
CA LEU A 50 1.19 -6.04 7.55
C LEU A 50 2.68 -5.85 7.87
N ASP A 51 3.55 -6.63 7.22
CA ASP A 51 5.00 -6.52 7.37
C ASP A 51 5.52 -5.14 6.93
N GLU A 52 5.03 -4.61 5.79
CA GLU A 52 5.40 -3.27 5.30
C GLU A 52 5.01 -2.15 6.28
N TYR A 53 3.88 -2.28 6.97
CA TYR A 53 3.48 -1.29 7.97
C TYR A 53 4.32 -1.35 9.24
N VAL A 54 4.61 -2.55 9.73
CA VAL A 54 5.45 -2.73 10.92
C VAL A 54 6.83 -2.11 10.68
N ALA A 55 7.44 -2.37 9.52
CA ALA A 55 8.72 -1.79 9.15
C ALA A 55 8.70 -0.25 9.19
N ARG A 56 7.64 0.39 8.67
CA ARG A 56 7.51 1.87 8.69
C ARG A 56 7.25 2.42 10.08
N LYS A 57 6.50 1.70 10.92
CA LYS A 57 6.20 2.09 12.31
C LYS A 57 7.44 2.02 13.20
N GLU A 58 8.35 1.10 12.93
CA GLU A 58 9.63 0.96 13.64
C GLU A 58 10.62 2.08 13.29
N GLU A 59 10.54 2.65 12.07
CA GLU A 59 11.36 3.80 11.65
C GLU A 59 10.89 5.15 12.24
N GLU A 60 9.64 5.24 12.72
CA GLU A 60 9.08 6.44 13.36
C GLU A 60 9.37 6.53 14.89
N GLN A 61 10.16 5.62 15.47
CA GLN A 61 10.49 5.58 16.90
C GLN A 61 11.86 6.17 17.25
#